data_AF-A0A815T8X4-F1
#
_entry.id   AF-A0A815T8X4-F1
#
_cell.length_a   1.000
_cell.length_b   1.000
_cell.length_c   1.000
_cell.angle_alpha   90.00
_cell.angle_beta   90.00
_cell.angle_gamma   90.00
#
_symmetry.space_group_name_H-M   'P 1'
#
loop_
_entity.id
_entity.type
_entity.pdbx_description
1 polymer ?
#
loop_
_entity_poly.entity_id
_entity_poly.type
_entity_poly.pdbx_seq_one_letter_code
_entity_poly.pdbx_strand_id
1 'polypeptide(L)'
;MINIRQFSYREHWQEIEITLERPTDDDTSLGFAIAGGIDIPFLHHNFISVIVININENSLVYRDKRLELYDIILRVNNIDFTNIKHQEAVNILRKAGPEVKLVRFMR
;
A
#
# COMPACT_ATOMS: atom_id res chain seq x y z
N MET A 1 38.94 -15.63 -6.39
CA MET A 1 38.77 -14.25 -5.89
C MET A 1 38.05 -13.51 -7.01
N ILE A 2 36.80 -13.03 -6.94
CA ILE A 2 35.85 -12.69 -5.87
C ILE A 2 34.49 -13.35 -6.23
N ASN A 3 33.72 -13.79 -5.23
CA ASN A 3 32.48 -14.56 -5.41
C ASN A 3 31.30 -13.66 -5.81
N ILE A 4 30.82 -13.80 -7.04
CA ILE A 4 29.70 -13.02 -7.62
C ILE A 4 28.32 -13.64 -7.29
N ARG A 5 28.24 -14.70 -6.48
CA ARG A 5 26.99 -15.42 -6.16
C ARG A 5 26.45 -15.16 -4.74
N GLN A 6 26.97 -14.13 -4.08
CA GLN A 6 26.41 -13.60 -2.82
C GLN A 6 25.52 -12.37 -3.04
N PHE A 7 25.00 -12.14 -4.24
CA PHE A 7 23.79 -11.33 -4.37
C PHE A 7 22.68 -12.07 -3.63
N SER A 8 22.38 -11.54 -2.45
CA SER A 8 21.41 -12.02 -1.48
C SER A 8 20.01 -12.05 -2.10
N TYR A 9 19.68 -13.10 -2.86
CA TYR A 9 18.32 -13.48 -3.24
C TYR A 9 17.55 -14.08 -2.04
N ARG A 10 17.78 -13.55 -0.83
CA ARG A 10 16.95 -13.83 0.34
C ARG A 10 16.08 -12.61 0.60
N GLU A 11 14.78 -12.76 0.34
CA GLU A 11 13.77 -12.61 1.39
C GLU A 11 13.89 -11.39 2.30
N HIS A 12 13.75 -10.18 1.77
CA HIS A 12 13.53 -9.01 2.63
C HIS A 12 12.04 -8.70 2.68
N TRP A 13 11.30 -9.60 3.34
CA TRP A 13 9.95 -9.33 3.82
C TRP A 13 10.05 -8.19 4.83
N GLN A 14 9.68 -6.99 4.42
CA GLN A 14 9.84 -5.81 5.25
C GLN A 14 8.55 -5.02 5.34
N GLU A 15 8.12 -4.80 6.58
CA GLU A 15 7.16 -3.76 6.90
C GLU A 15 7.85 -2.41 6.79
N ILE A 16 7.30 -1.55 5.95
CA ILE A 16 7.81 -0.19 5.75
C ILE A 16 6.68 0.78 6.09
N GLU A 17 6.97 1.70 7.01
CA GLU A 17 6.11 2.83 7.29
C GLU A 17 6.46 3.99 6.33
N ILE A 18 5.44 4.52 5.68
CA ILE A 18 5.53 5.68 4.79
C ILE A 18 4.58 6.76 5.31
N THR A 19 5.01 8.01 5.23
CA THR A 19 4.16 9.17 5.51
C THR A 19 4.02 9.97 4.23
N LEU A 20 2.78 10.23 3.83
CA LEU A 20 2.38 10.96 2.64
C LEU A 20 1.64 12.23 3.04
N GLU A 21 2.03 13.37 2.47
CA GLU A 21 1.32 14.63 2.64
C GLU A 21 0.37 14.84 1.46
N ARG A 22 -0.93 14.72 1.70
CA ARG A 22 -1.97 14.98 0.71
C ARG A 22 -1.92 16.46 0.32
N PRO A 23 -1.95 16.78 -1.00
CA PRO A 23 -2.08 18.15 -1.46
C PRO A 23 -3.33 18.84 -0.88
N THR A 24 -3.24 20.15 -0.66
CA THR A 24 -4.24 20.97 0.05
C THR A 24 -5.63 21.05 -0.58
N ASP A 25 -5.80 20.52 -1.79
CA ASP A 25 -7.12 20.37 -2.40
C ASP A 25 -7.75 19.09 -1.87
N ASP A 26 -8.80 19.21 -1.05
CA ASP A 26 -9.45 18.11 -0.31
C ASP A 26 -9.88 16.92 -1.20
N ASP A 27 -10.10 17.16 -2.50
CA ASP A 27 -10.46 16.14 -3.49
C ASP A 27 -9.26 15.45 -4.18
N THR A 28 -8.02 15.84 -3.85
CA THR A 28 -6.84 15.20 -4.45
C THR A 28 -6.66 13.81 -3.88
N SER A 29 -6.81 12.81 -4.75
CA SER A 29 -6.55 11.41 -4.43
C SER A 29 -5.08 11.17 -4.07
N LEU A 30 -4.79 10.17 -3.24
CA LEU A 30 -3.42 9.73 -2.95
C LEU A 30 -2.68 9.16 -4.18
N GLY A 31 -3.42 8.84 -5.24
CA GLY A 31 -2.83 8.46 -6.53
C GLY A 31 -2.57 6.98 -6.72
N PHE A 32 -3.22 6.11 -5.96
CA PHE A 32 -3.16 4.66 -6.15
C PHE A 32 -4.55 4.03 -6.02
N ALA A 33 -4.71 2.84 -6.56
CA ALA A 33 -5.93 2.03 -6.43
C ALA A 33 -5.67 0.78 -5.61
N ILE A 34 -6.70 0.37 -4.87
CA ILE A 34 -6.66 -0.85 -4.06
C ILE A 34 -7.65 -1.90 -4.58
N ALA A 35 -7.31 -3.16 -4.34
CA ALA A 35 -8.23 -4.29 -4.42
C ALA A 35 -8.16 -5.12 -3.14
N GLY A 36 -9.01 -6.13 -3.02
CA GLY A 36 -9.03 -7.00 -1.85
C GLY A 36 -9.83 -6.41 -0.69
N GLY A 37 -9.67 -7.00 0.48
CA GLY A 37 -10.58 -6.87 1.61
C GLY A 37 -11.23 -8.21 1.93
N ILE A 38 -11.66 -8.37 3.18
CA ILE A 38 -12.15 -9.66 3.70
C ILE A 38 -13.42 -10.17 3.01
N ASP A 39 -14.16 -9.27 2.38
CA ASP A 39 -15.40 -9.50 1.64
C ASP A 39 -15.19 -9.63 0.13
N ILE A 40 -14.02 -9.26 -0.38
CA ILE A 40 -13.67 -9.33 -1.81
C ILE A 40 -12.33 -10.05 -1.95
N PRO A 41 -12.31 -11.39 -1.98
CA PRO A 41 -11.08 -12.14 -2.23
C PRO A 41 -10.48 -11.72 -3.57
N PHE A 42 -9.26 -11.22 -3.57
CA PHE A 42 -8.53 -10.83 -4.76
C PHE A 42 -7.48 -11.90 -5.08
N LEU A 43 -7.36 -12.27 -6.37
CA LEU A 43 -6.52 -13.37 -6.89
C LEU A 43 -6.94 -14.80 -6.44
N HIS A 44 -6.53 -15.79 -7.24
CA HIS A 44 -6.87 -17.22 -7.17
C HIS A 44 -6.49 -17.96 -5.85
N HIS A 45 -6.11 -17.24 -4.80
CA HIS A 45 -5.48 -17.77 -3.58
C HIS A 45 -6.16 -17.30 -2.28
N ASN A 46 -7.40 -16.79 -2.34
CA ASN A 46 -8.12 -16.27 -1.17
C ASN A 46 -7.35 -15.16 -0.44
N PHE A 47 -6.65 -14.28 -1.16
CA PHE A 47 -6.04 -13.11 -0.51
C PHE A 47 -7.14 -12.11 -0.15
N ILE A 48 -7.37 -12.00 1.15
CA ILE A 48 -8.31 -11.05 1.77
C ILE A 48 -7.66 -9.71 2.10
N SER A 49 -6.35 -9.58 1.92
CA SER A 49 -5.61 -8.36 2.24
C SER A 49 -5.94 -7.24 1.26
N VAL A 50 -5.80 -5.99 1.71
CA VAL A 50 -5.88 -4.81 0.85
C VAL A 50 -4.57 -4.64 0.09
N ILE A 51 -4.63 -4.66 -1.24
CA ILE A 51 -3.45 -4.69 -2.13
C ILE A 51 -3.47 -3.49 -3.08
N VAL A 52 -2.32 -2.87 -3.30
CA VAL A 52 -2.14 -1.84 -4.33
C VAL A 52 -2.13 -2.49 -5.71
N ILE A 53 -3.08 -2.11 -6.58
CA ILE A 53 -3.21 -2.70 -7.93
C ILE A 53 -2.95 -1.70 -9.06
N ASN A 54 -2.87 -0.42 -8.75
CA ASN A 54 -2.50 0.61 -9.70
C ASN A 54 -1.85 1.79 -8.99
N ILE A 55 -0.89 2.44 -9.64
CA ILE A 55 -0.32 3.72 -9.22
C ILE A 55 -0.49 4.68 -10.40
N ASN A 56 -1.19 5.78 -10.17
CA ASN A 56 -1.43 6.80 -11.19
C ASN A 56 -0.13 7.53 -11.50
N GLU A 57 0.22 7.65 -12.78
CA GLU A 57 1.39 8.41 -13.21
C GLU A 57 1.35 9.84 -12.69
N ASN A 58 2.53 10.38 -12.36
CA ASN A 58 2.71 11.74 -11.83
C ASN A 58 1.97 12.03 -10.51
N SER A 59 1.36 11.04 -9.86
CA SER A 59 0.75 11.22 -8.54
C SER A 59 1.79 11.36 -7.42
N LEU A 60 1.32 11.70 -6.22
CA LEU A 60 2.16 11.76 -5.02
C LEU A 60 2.91 10.43 -4.80
N VAL A 61 2.17 9.32 -4.80
CA VAL A 61 2.75 7.98 -4.62
C VAL A 61 3.74 7.64 -5.74
N TYR A 62 3.43 7.97 -6.99
CA TYR A 62 4.34 7.73 -8.12
C TYR A 62 5.67 8.46 -7.96
N ARG A 63 5.64 9.70 -7.47
CA ARG A 63 6.85 10.51 -7.25
C ARG A 63 7.62 10.06 -6.00
N ASP A 64 6.92 9.64 -4.96
CA ASP A 64 7.48 9.19 -3.68
C ASP A 64 8.20 7.84 -3.79
N LYS A 65 7.67 6.91 -4.59
CA LYS A 65 8.26 5.59 -4.92
C LYS A 65 8.41 4.60 -3.76
N ARG A 66 7.99 4.91 -2.54
CA ARG A 66 8.08 3.96 -1.41
C ARG A 66 6.91 2.96 -1.34
N LEU A 67 5.80 3.28 -1.99
CA LEU A 67 4.66 2.38 -2.21
C LEU A 67 4.69 1.89 -3.66
N GLU A 68 4.63 0.58 -3.86
CA GLU A 68 4.75 -0.06 -5.17
C GLU A 68 3.53 -0.92 -5.50
N LEU A 69 3.44 -1.35 -6.77
CA LEU A 69 2.40 -2.30 -7.18
C LEU A 69 2.55 -3.61 -6.40
N TYR A 70 1.41 -4.17 -6.02
CA TYR A 70 1.27 -5.39 -5.23
C TYR A 70 1.74 -5.31 -3.77
N ASP A 71 2.09 -4.12 -3.28
CA ASP A 71 2.23 -3.90 -1.85
C ASP A 71 0.92 -4.21 -1.11
N ILE A 72 1.05 -4.90 0.01
CA ILE A 72 -0.05 -5.15 0.94
C ILE A 72 -0.11 -4.01 1.94
N ILE A 73 -1.28 -3.38 2.09
CA ILE A 73 -1.49 -2.36 3.12
C ILE A 73 -1.88 -3.06 4.42
N LEU A 74 -1.07 -2.87 5.46
CA LEU A 74 -1.29 -3.41 6.79
C LEU A 74 -1.97 -2.41 7.72
N ARG A 75 -1.67 -1.12 7.57
CA ARG A 75 -2.21 -0.05 8.43
C ARG A 75 -2.31 1.26 7.69
N VAL A 76 -3.35 2.03 8.00
CA VAL A 76 -3.50 3.43 7.58
C VAL A 76 -3.77 4.28 8.82
N ASN A 77 -2.90 5.25 9.07
CA ASN A 77 -2.82 6.00 10.32
C ASN A 77 -2.76 5.01 11.50
N ASN A 78 -3.79 5.02 12.35
CA ASN A 78 -3.89 4.13 13.51
C ASN A 78 -4.91 2.99 13.30
N ILE A 79 -5.34 2.75 12.05
CA ILE A 79 -6.38 1.76 11.72
C ILE A 79 -5.74 0.57 11.01
N ASP A 80 -5.97 -0.62 11.55
CA ASP A 80 -5.52 -1.90 11.01
C ASP A 80 -6.31 -2.29 9.74
N PHE A 81 -5.59 -2.69 8.68
CA PHE A 81 -6.13 -3.09 7.38
C PHE A 81 -6.04 -4.60 7.14
N THR A 82 -5.53 -5.38 8.09
CA THR A 82 -5.35 -6.85 7.94
C THR A 82 -6.67 -7.63 7.91
N ASN A 83 -7.75 -7.08 8.48
CA ASN A 83 -9.06 -7.72 8.55
C ASN A 83 -10.19 -6.72 8.23
N ILE A 84 -10.04 -5.96 7.16
CA ILE A 84 -10.95 -4.87 6.79
C ILE A 84 -11.78 -5.21 5.55
N LYS A 85 -13.03 -4.72 5.49
CA LYS A 85 -13.84 -4.79 4.28
C LYS A 85 -13.36 -3.80 3.24
N HIS A 86 -13.50 -4.14 1.97
CA HIS A 86 -13.05 -3.31 0.86
C HIS A 86 -13.59 -1.88 0.93
N GLN A 87 -14.90 -1.74 1.08
CA GLN A 87 -15.54 -0.41 1.09
C GLN A 87 -15.13 0.44 2.30
N GLU A 88 -14.83 -0.21 3.42
CA GLU A 88 -14.35 0.47 4.63
C GLU A 88 -12.91 0.98 4.43
N ALA A 89 -12.03 0.17 3.84
CA ALA A 89 -10.68 0.58 3.45
C ALA A 89 -10.70 1.80 2.52
N VAL A 90 -11.57 1.80 1.50
CA VAL A 90 -11.76 2.94 0.60
C VAL A 90 -12.19 4.20 1.37
N ASN A 91 -13.15 4.06 2.29
CA ASN A 91 -13.66 5.19 3.07
C ASN A 91 -12.59 5.77 4.01
N ILE A 92 -11.78 4.93 4.64
CA ILE A 92 -10.68 5.37 5.52
C ILE A 92 -9.61 6.09 4.72
N LEU A 93 -9.16 5.54 3.59
CA LEU A 93 -8.15 6.18 2.73
C LEU A 93 -8.63 7.55 2.21
N ARG A 94 -9.92 7.68 1.88
CA ARG A 94 -10.51 8.97 1.49
C ARG A 94 -10.51 9.98 2.63
N LYS A 95 -10.78 9.54 3.86
CA LYS A 95 -10.90 10.38 5.07
C LYS A 95 -9.62 10.50 5.88
N ALA A 96 -8.49 9.98 5.39
CA ALA A 96 -7.24 9.90 6.15
C ALA A 96 -6.57 11.25 6.46
N GLY A 97 -7.15 12.36 5.99
CA GLY A 97 -6.68 13.71 6.29
C GLY A 97 -5.48 14.15 5.43
N PRO A 98 -4.83 15.26 5.81
CA PRO A 98 -3.72 15.85 5.07
C PRO A 98 -2.41 15.09 5.26
N GLU A 99 -2.18 14.44 6.40
CA GLU A 99 -1.05 13.55 6.63
C GLU A 99 -1.56 12.11 6.71
N VAL A 100 -1.04 11.23 5.85
CA VAL A 100 -1.44 9.82 5.79
C VAL A 100 -0.23 8.95 6.05
N LYS A 101 -0.25 8.23 7.18
CA LYS A 101 0.76 7.21 7.51
C LYS A 101 0.28 5.85 7.01
N LEU A 102 1.07 5.15 6.23
CA LEU A 102 0.74 3.82 5.74
C LEU A 102 1.83 2.86 6.21
N VAL A 103 1.45 1.67 6.65
CA VAL A 103 2.39 0.55 6.78
C VAL A 103 2.09 -0.42 5.66
N ARG A 104 3.10 -0.69 4.84
CA ARG A 104 3.01 -1.65 3.74
C ARG A 104 3.92 -2.84 3.97
N PHE A 105 3.61 -3.95 3.32
CA PHE A 105 4.41 -5.16 3.28
C PHE A 105 4.69 -5.58 1.84
N MET A 106 5.98 -5.76 1.53
CA MET A 106 6.47 -6.16 0.22
C MET A 106 6.99 -7.59 0.28
N ARG A 107 6.69 -8.37 -0.76
CA ARG A 107 7.09 -9.77 -0.94
C ARG A 107 8.27 -9.91 -1.88
#